data_AF-A0A2D7VXD3-F1
#
_entry.id   AF-A0A2D7VXD3-F1
#
_cell.length_a   1.000
_cell.length_b   1.000
_cell.length_c   1.000
_cell.angle_alpha   90.00
_cell.angle_beta   90.00
_cell.angle_gamma   90.00
#
_symmetry.space_group_name_H-M   'P 1'
#
loop_
_entity.id
_entity.type
_entity.pdbx_description
1 polymer ?
#
loop_
_entity_poly.entity_id
_entity_poly.type
_entity_poly.pdbx_seq_one_letter_code
_entity_poly.pdbx_strand_id
1 'polypeptide(L)'
;MGVVQKYIRENYGAIIEIAKVITQGRHPDYEDLAHEVIVMVLEANRAKMQKIVEKNQMRFYIIRLCINNYRSSTSRYHYKYRKPTERHKQATEHLNHLHNLNDVDQKKWNEVLLNFIEDKLQDVDWFEKNCFSIYYGDRHSLNSMAKETGISRNTLYRAIRDVRNYIQNEIKKQGLRRYNTKNN
;
A
#
# COMPACT_ATOMS: atom_id res chain seq x y z
N MET A 1 -3.95 2.47 -44.49
CA MET A 1 -3.66 2.39 -43.04
C MET A 1 -2.15 2.37 -42.88
N GLY A 2 -1.58 3.21 -42.00
CA GLY A 2 -0.12 3.27 -41.81
C GLY A 2 0.43 1.97 -41.21
N VAL A 3 1.68 1.62 -41.54
CA VAL A 3 2.35 0.37 -41.08
C VAL A 3 2.26 0.19 -39.55
N VAL A 4 2.45 1.27 -38.79
CA VAL A 4 2.37 1.27 -37.32
C VAL A 4 0.96 1.00 -36.82
N GLN A 5 -0.06 1.61 -37.44
CA GLN A 5 -1.47 1.40 -37.07
C GLN A 5 -1.91 -0.04 -37.34
N LYS A 6 -1.47 -0.59 -38.48
CA LYS A 6 -1.70 -2.00 -38.82
C LYS A 6 -1.11 -2.92 -37.76
N TYR A 7 0.17 -2.70 -37.38
CA TYR A 7 0.82 -3.47 -36.33
C TYR A 7 0.07 -3.44 -35.00
N ILE A 8 -0.33 -2.24 -34.54
CA ILE A 8 -1.06 -2.08 -33.28
C ILE A 8 -2.40 -2.82 -33.33
N ARG A 9 -3.14 -2.73 -34.43
CA ARG A 9 -4.43 -3.41 -34.58
C ARG A 9 -4.28 -4.93 -34.51
N GLU A 10 -3.29 -5.47 -35.22
CA GLU A 10 -3.01 -6.92 -35.26
C GLU A 10 -2.49 -7.45 -33.91
N ASN A 11 -1.81 -6.60 -33.13
CA ASN A 11 -1.18 -7.00 -31.86
C ASN A 11 -1.90 -6.43 -30.62
N TYR A 12 -3.10 -5.87 -30.76
CA TYR A 12 -3.78 -5.16 -29.68
C TYR A 12 -3.95 -6.03 -28.43
N GLY A 13 -4.44 -7.27 -28.59
CA GLY A 13 -4.59 -8.21 -27.49
C GLY A 13 -3.27 -8.56 -26.81
N ALA A 14 -2.19 -8.71 -27.58
CA ALA A 14 -0.85 -8.97 -27.02
C ALA A 14 -0.30 -7.77 -26.23
N ILE A 15 -0.59 -6.53 -26.67
CA ILE A 15 -0.20 -5.31 -25.94
C ILE A 15 -0.92 -5.24 -24.59
N ILE A 16 -2.21 -5.56 -24.56
CA ILE A 16 -3.01 -5.63 -23.33
C ILE A 16 -2.43 -6.70 -22.39
N GLU A 17 -2.13 -7.90 -22.88
CA GLU A 17 -1.54 -8.96 -22.07
C GLU A 17 -0.14 -8.58 -21.52
N ILE A 18 0.68 -7.89 -22.30
CA ILE A 18 1.96 -7.35 -21.81
C ILE A 18 1.74 -6.40 -20.63
N ALA A 19 0.80 -5.46 -20.75
CA ALA A 19 0.49 -4.53 -19.66
C ALA A 19 -0.06 -5.28 -18.44
N LYS A 20 -0.94 -6.26 -18.66
CA LYS A 20 -1.54 -7.09 -17.61
C LYS A 20 -0.50 -7.86 -16.81
N VAL A 21 0.51 -8.43 -17.47
CA VAL A 21 1.64 -9.09 -16.78
C VAL A 21 2.42 -8.07 -15.93
N ILE A 22 2.69 -6.87 -16.45
CA ILE A 22 3.47 -5.84 -15.76
C ILE A 22 2.74 -5.29 -14.53
N THR A 23 1.42 -5.09 -14.62
CA THR A 23 0.60 -4.58 -13.51
C THR A 23 0.04 -5.66 -12.59
N GLN A 24 0.44 -6.93 -12.79
CA GLN A 24 -0.04 -8.08 -12.02
C GLN A 24 -1.56 -8.27 -12.11
N GLY A 25 -2.16 -7.99 -13.26
CA GLY A 25 -3.59 -8.18 -13.52
C GLY A 25 -4.51 -7.15 -12.85
N ARG A 26 -3.96 -6.07 -12.27
CA ARG A 26 -4.77 -5.02 -11.62
C ARG A 26 -5.57 -4.24 -12.64
N HIS A 27 -6.88 -4.32 -12.55
CA HIS A 27 -7.81 -3.46 -13.29
C HIS A 27 -8.11 -2.19 -12.48
N PRO A 28 -8.21 -0.98 -13.10
CA PRO A 28 -8.06 -0.70 -14.54
C PRO A 28 -6.60 -0.49 -15.00
N ASP A 29 -5.61 -0.61 -14.11
CA ASP A 29 -4.21 -0.25 -14.37
C ASP A 29 -3.62 -0.83 -15.67
N TYR A 30 -3.91 -2.09 -16.02
CA TYR A 30 -3.37 -2.69 -17.24
C TYR A 30 -3.97 -2.11 -18.53
N GLU A 31 -5.26 -1.74 -18.53
CA GLU A 31 -5.92 -1.16 -19.70
C GLU A 31 -5.42 0.27 -19.92
N ASP A 32 -5.39 1.06 -18.85
CA ASP A 32 -4.89 2.43 -18.86
C ASP A 32 -3.43 2.48 -19.31
N LEU A 33 -2.58 1.58 -18.81
CA LEU A 33 -1.17 1.52 -19.19
C LEU A 33 -1.00 1.14 -20.66
N ALA A 34 -1.73 0.12 -21.13
CA ALA A 34 -1.67 -0.32 -22.52
C ALA A 34 -2.11 0.79 -23.48
N HIS A 35 -3.23 1.46 -23.19
CA HIS A 35 -3.74 2.54 -24.03
C HIS A 35 -2.83 3.75 -24.03
N GLU A 36 -2.27 4.14 -22.88
CA GLU A 36 -1.31 5.23 -22.82
C GLU A 36 -0.05 4.92 -23.65
N VAL A 37 0.46 3.68 -23.60
CA VAL A 37 1.61 3.27 -24.43
C VAL A 37 1.26 3.24 -25.92
N ILE A 38 0.05 2.78 -26.29
CA ILE A 38 -0.44 2.82 -27.68
C ILE A 38 -0.47 4.27 -28.18
N VAL A 39 -1.00 5.19 -27.39
CA VAL A 39 -1.02 6.63 -27.71
C VAL A 39 0.40 7.15 -27.89
N MET A 40 1.33 6.86 -26.98
CA MET A 40 2.73 7.26 -27.11
C MET A 40 3.38 6.74 -28.40
N VAL A 41 3.08 5.51 -28.83
CA VAL A 41 3.61 4.95 -30.08
C VAL A 41 2.99 5.65 -31.31
N LEU A 42 1.69 5.98 -31.26
CA LEU A 42 1.00 6.66 -32.36
C LEU A 42 1.37 8.14 -32.51
N GLU A 43 1.65 8.82 -31.39
CA GLU A 43 2.08 10.23 -31.34
C GLU A 43 3.59 10.39 -31.61
N ALA A 44 4.38 9.34 -31.46
CA ALA A 44 5.82 9.38 -31.72
C ALA A 44 6.15 9.63 -33.20
N ASN A 45 7.41 9.99 -33.45
CA ASN A 45 7.93 10.20 -34.81
C ASN A 45 7.64 8.99 -35.72
N ARG A 46 6.82 9.22 -36.76
CA ARG A 46 6.33 8.17 -37.67
C ARG A 46 7.44 7.40 -38.35
N ALA A 47 8.47 8.10 -38.85
CA ALA A 47 9.61 7.48 -39.53
C ALA A 47 10.41 6.57 -38.59
N LYS A 48 10.59 6.98 -37.32
CA LYS A 48 11.23 6.15 -36.30
C LYS A 48 10.41 4.91 -36.00
N MET A 49 9.10 5.07 -35.79
CA MET A 49 8.21 3.94 -35.45
C MET A 49 8.12 2.94 -36.60
N GLN A 50 8.06 3.41 -37.84
CA GLN A 50 8.06 2.55 -39.02
C GLN A 50 9.32 1.68 -39.09
N LYS A 51 10.51 2.27 -38.91
CA LYS A 51 11.78 1.51 -38.87
C LYS A 51 11.79 0.45 -37.76
N ILE A 52 11.17 0.73 -36.61
CA ILE A 52 11.08 -0.23 -35.49
C ILE A 52 10.16 -1.41 -35.87
N VAL A 53 9.05 -1.16 -36.57
CA VAL A 53 8.16 -2.23 -37.07
C VAL A 53 8.88 -3.07 -38.11
N GLU A 54 9.52 -2.44 -39.10
CA GLU A 54 10.25 -3.11 -40.19
C GLU A 54 11.39 -4.00 -39.66
N LYS A 55 12.05 -3.58 -38.57
CA LYS A 55 13.08 -4.37 -37.88
C LYS A 55 12.54 -5.45 -36.94
N ASN A 56 11.22 -5.62 -36.86
CA ASN A 56 10.54 -6.54 -35.94
C ASN A 56 10.88 -6.30 -34.45
N GLN A 57 11.12 -5.04 -34.08
CA GLN A 57 11.53 -4.63 -32.72
C GLN A 57 10.39 -4.00 -31.90
N MET A 58 9.21 -3.80 -32.51
CA MET A 58 8.11 -3.05 -31.91
C MET A 58 7.60 -3.68 -30.60
N ARG A 59 7.53 -5.01 -30.51
CA ARG A 59 7.14 -5.72 -29.28
C ARG A 59 8.05 -5.37 -28.10
N PHE A 60 9.37 -5.44 -28.29
CA PHE A 60 10.34 -5.13 -27.24
C PHE A 60 10.31 -3.66 -26.84
N TYR A 61 10.09 -2.77 -27.82
CA TYR A 61 9.91 -1.36 -27.59
C TYR A 61 8.69 -1.06 -26.71
N ILE A 62 7.54 -1.69 -27.01
CA ILE A 62 6.30 -1.57 -26.21
C ILE A 62 6.52 -2.09 -24.79
N ILE A 63 7.13 -3.27 -24.63
CA ILE A 63 7.45 -3.82 -23.30
C ILE A 63 8.28 -2.82 -22.48
N ARG A 64 9.31 -2.23 -23.10
CA ARG A 64 10.16 -1.23 -22.44
C ARG A 64 9.37 0.03 -22.06
N LEU A 65 8.48 0.50 -22.92
CA LEU A 65 7.60 1.65 -22.64
C LEU A 65 6.65 1.36 -21.47
N CYS A 66 6.01 0.18 -21.44
CA CYS A 66 5.14 -0.21 -20.34
C CYS A 66 5.90 -0.23 -19.01
N ILE A 67 7.09 -0.85 -18.96
CA ILE A 67 7.92 -0.92 -17.75
C ILE A 67 8.32 0.48 -17.27
N ASN A 68 8.79 1.34 -18.19
CA ASN A 68 9.23 2.69 -17.84
C ASN A 68 8.07 3.54 -17.30
N ASN A 69 6.89 3.47 -17.94
CA ASN A 69 5.72 4.20 -17.52
C ASN A 69 5.19 3.73 -16.17
N TYR A 70 5.11 2.42 -15.94
CA TYR A 70 4.56 1.87 -14.71
C TYR A 70 5.46 2.11 -13.49
N ARG A 71 6.79 2.00 -13.66
CA ARG A 71 7.75 2.13 -12.56
C ARG A 71 8.07 3.58 -12.20
N SER A 72 8.06 4.49 -13.18
CA SER A 72 8.43 5.88 -12.92
C SER A 72 7.32 6.64 -12.18
N SER A 73 7.71 7.44 -11.19
CA SER A 73 6.85 8.43 -10.52
C SER A 73 6.76 9.75 -11.28
N THR A 74 7.46 9.88 -12.41
CA THR A 74 7.44 11.08 -13.26
C THR A 74 6.87 10.83 -14.65
N SER A 75 6.40 9.60 -14.93
CA SER A 75 5.80 9.26 -16.22
C SER A 75 4.44 9.93 -16.42
N ARG A 76 4.05 10.09 -17.69
CA ARG A 76 2.71 10.57 -18.06
C ARG A 76 1.62 9.67 -17.49
N TYR A 77 1.82 8.35 -17.54
CA TYR A 77 0.92 7.38 -16.90
C TYR A 77 0.75 7.63 -15.39
N HIS A 78 1.84 7.88 -14.67
CA HIS A 78 1.79 8.14 -13.24
C HIS A 78 0.91 9.36 -12.91
N TYR A 79 1.10 10.48 -13.61
CA TYR A 79 0.35 11.70 -13.34
C TYR A 79 -1.11 11.63 -13.78
N LYS A 80 -1.38 10.94 -14.89
CA LYS A 80 -2.72 10.88 -15.49
C LYS A 80 -3.63 9.86 -14.81
N TYR A 81 -3.08 8.70 -14.40
CA TYR A 81 -3.88 7.58 -13.88
C TYR A 81 -3.53 7.24 -12.44
N ARG A 82 -2.26 6.99 -12.13
CA ARG A 82 -1.87 6.46 -10.80
C ARG A 82 -2.06 7.48 -9.68
N LYS A 83 -1.63 8.73 -9.88
CA LYS A 83 -1.66 9.78 -8.85
C LYS A 83 -3.09 10.19 -8.47
N PRO A 84 -4.04 10.38 -9.40
CA PRO A 84 -5.45 10.55 -9.05
C PRO A 84 -6.01 9.38 -8.25
N THR A 85 -5.75 8.14 -8.66
CA THR A 85 -6.22 6.95 -7.92
C THR A 85 -5.70 6.92 -6.48
N GLU A 86 -4.42 7.22 -6.28
CA GLU A 86 -3.83 7.31 -4.94
C GLU A 86 -4.44 8.44 -4.10
N ARG A 87 -4.73 9.60 -4.72
CA ARG A 87 -5.44 10.70 -4.03
C ARG A 87 -6.85 10.31 -3.60
N HIS A 88 -7.60 9.61 -4.45
CA HIS A 88 -8.94 9.13 -4.09
C HIS A 88 -8.89 8.12 -2.97
N LYS A 89 -7.94 7.17 -2.99
CA LYS A 89 -7.72 6.23 -1.87
C LYS A 89 -7.44 6.96 -0.57
N GLN A 90 -6.51 7.93 -0.58
CA GLN A 90 -6.19 8.72 0.61
C GLN A 90 -7.41 9.51 1.12
N ALA A 91 -8.23 10.07 0.23
CA ALA A 91 -9.46 10.75 0.59
C ALA A 91 -10.47 9.77 1.20
N THR A 92 -10.66 8.58 0.62
CA THR A 92 -11.52 7.53 1.18
C THR A 92 -11.03 7.05 2.54
N GLU A 93 -9.73 6.81 2.71
CA GLU A 93 -9.13 6.45 4.00
C GLU A 93 -9.34 7.55 5.04
N HIS A 94 -9.19 8.82 4.66
CA HIS A 94 -9.44 9.96 5.52
C HIS A 94 -10.93 10.08 5.92
N LEU A 95 -11.84 9.89 4.97
CA LEU A 95 -13.28 9.89 5.23
C LEU A 95 -13.69 8.74 6.16
N ASN A 96 -13.13 7.54 5.95
CA ASN A 96 -13.34 6.40 6.85
C ASN A 96 -12.81 6.70 8.26
N HIS A 97 -11.66 7.37 8.37
CA HIS A 97 -11.13 7.81 9.67
C HIS A 97 -12.05 8.81 10.36
N LEU A 98 -12.58 9.81 9.63
CA LEU A 98 -13.55 10.77 10.17
C LEU A 98 -14.86 10.11 10.59
N HIS A 99 -15.33 9.12 9.83
CA HIS A 99 -16.52 8.33 10.19
C HIS A 99 -16.31 7.55 11.50
N ASN A 100 -15.16 6.89 11.64
CA ASN A 100 -14.77 6.18 12.87
C ASN A 100 -14.63 7.12 14.08
N LEU A 101 -14.20 8.38 13.88
CA LEU A 101 -14.18 9.39 14.94
C LEU A 101 -15.58 9.80 15.43
N ASN A 102 -16.63 9.55 14.65
CA ASN A 102 -18.02 9.84 15.02
C ASN A 102 -18.80 8.62 15.51
N ASP A 103 -18.18 7.43 15.47
CA ASP A 103 -18.78 6.20 15.99
C ASP A 103 -18.65 6.15 17.52
N VAL A 104 -19.73 6.55 18.21
CA VAL A 104 -19.82 6.56 19.68
C VAL A 104 -19.64 5.16 20.26
N ASP A 105 -20.09 4.11 19.58
CA ASP A 105 -19.97 2.74 20.06
C ASP A 105 -18.54 2.22 19.90
N GLN A 106 -17.85 2.60 18.81
CA GLN A 106 -16.43 2.32 18.64
C GLN A 106 -15.59 3.02 19.73
N LYS A 107 -15.91 4.27 20.09
CA LYS A 107 -15.24 4.97 21.19
C LYS A 107 -15.42 4.28 22.54
N LYS A 108 -16.66 3.91 22.88
CA LYS A 108 -16.96 3.14 24.09
C LYS A 108 -16.21 1.82 24.12
N TRP A 109 -16.13 1.12 22.99
CA TRP A 109 -15.39 -0.14 22.90
C TRP A 109 -13.87 0.08 23.05
N ASN A 110 -13.31 1.15 22.48
CA ASN A 110 -11.91 1.51 22.68
C ASN A 110 -11.60 1.82 24.14
N GLU A 111 -12.48 2.54 24.85
CA GLU A 111 -12.33 2.80 26.30
C GLU A 111 -12.33 1.49 27.11
N VAL A 112 -13.25 0.56 26.81
CA VAL A 112 -13.28 -0.77 27.46
C VAL A 112 -11.95 -1.51 27.20
N LEU A 113 -11.43 -1.47 25.99
CA LEU A 113 -10.17 -2.12 25.65
C LEU A 113 -8.97 -1.47 26.34
N LEU A 114 -8.93 -0.14 26.43
CA LEU A 114 -7.86 0.60 27.11
C LEU A 114 -7.85 0.28 28.61
N ASN A 115 -9.01 0.33 29.26
CA ASN A 115 -9.13 -0.03 30.68
C ASN A 115 -8.70 -1.47 30.95
N PHE A 116 -9.07 -2.41 30.06
CA PHE A 116 -8.63 -3.79 30.13
C PHE A 116 -7.10 -3.93 29.99
N ILE A 117 -6.49 -3.19 29.05
CA ILE A 117 -5.03 -3.19 28.89
C ILE A 117 -4.35 -2.63 30.14
N GLU A 118 -4.85 -1.53 30.70
CA GLU A 118 -4.29 -0.91 31.91
C GLU A 118 -4.36 -1.83 33.14
N ASP A 119 -5.47 -2.55 33.30
CA ASP A 119 -5.66 -3.60 34.31
C ASP A 119 -4.61 -4.70 34.14
N LYS A 120 -4.48 -5.25 32.94
CA LYS A 120 -3.53 -6.33 32.67
C LYS A 120 -2.07 -5.92 32.73
N LEU A 121 -1.76 -4.65 32.47
CA LEU A 121 -0.42 -4.11 32.69
C LEU A 121 -0.04 -4.05 34.16
N GLN A 122 -0.96 -4.22 35.12
CA GLN A 122 -0.61 -4.37 36.54
C GLN A 122 0.00 -5.75 36.85
N ASP A 123 -0.30 -6.77 36.05
CA ASP A 123 0.23 -8.14 36.20
C ASP A 123 1.64 -8.31 35.59
N VAL A 124 2.14 -7.28 34.91
CA VAL A 124 3.42 -7.28 34.18
C VAL A 124 4.51 -6.65 35.05
N ASP A 125 5.73 -7.19 34.99
CA ASP A 125 6.88 -6.62 35.69
C ASP A 125 7.12 -5.16 35.28
N TRP A 126 7.61 -4.37 36.24
CA TRP A 126 7.80 -2.94 36.10
C TRP A 126 8.62 -2.59 34.85
N PHE A 127 9.67 -3.33 34.52
CA PHE A 127 10.52 -3.01 33.37
C PHE A 127 9.76 -3.15 32.05
N GLU A 128 9.12 -4.30 31.84
CA GLU A 128 8.35 -4.62 30.65
C GLU A 128 7.15 -3.68 30.47
N LYS A 129 6.46 -3.38 31.57
CA LYS A 129 5.34 -2.42 31.60
C LYS A 129 5.80 -1.05 31.11
N ASN A 130 6.88 -0.51 31.65
CA ASN A 130 7.38 0.81 31.25
C ASN A 130 7.86 0.83 29.80
N CYS A 131 8.56 -0.21 29.33
CA CYS A 131 8.98 -0.31 27.93
C CYS A 131 7.77 -0.30 26.98
N PHE A 132 6.69 -1.00 27.34
CA PHE A 132 5.46 -1.04 26.56
C PHE A 132 4.75 0.33 26.58
N SER A 133 4.59 0.94 27.76
CA SER A 133 3.94 2.25 27.92
C SER A 133 4.67 3.36 27.17
N ILE A 134 6.00 3.43 27.25
CA ILE A 134 6.79 4.44 26.53
C ILE A 134 6.68 4.22 25.02
N TYR A 135 6.77 2.97 24.53
CA TYR A 135 6.74 2.70 23.10
C TYR A 135 5.39 3.03 22.43
N TYR A 136 4.27 2.87 23.16
CA TYR A 136 2.92 3.09 22.63
C TYR A 136 2.30 4.42 23.05
N GLY A 137 2.68 4.97 24.20
CA GLY A 137 2.23 6.25 24.73
C GLY A 137 3.04 7.42 24.17
N ASP A 138 4.35 7.25 24.02
CA ASP A 138 5.23 8.27 23.48
C ASP A 138 5.59 7.99 22.01
N ARG A 139 5.98 9.03 21.27
CA ARG A 139 6.40 8.91 19.85
C ARG A 139 7.81 8.35 19.69
N HIS A 140 8.23 7.41 20.54
CA HIS A 140 9.55 6.78 20.43
C HIS A 140 9.53 5.59 19.48
N SER A 141 10.57 5.51 18.66
CA SER A 141 10.96 4.26 18.00
C SER A 141 11.84 3.42 18.95
N LEU A 142 11.99 2.13 18.66
CA LEU A 142 12.96 1.28 19.37
C LEU A 142 14.39 1.86 19.34
N ASN A 143 14.74 2.55 18.24
CA ASN A 143 16.06 3.15 18.08
C ASN A 143 16.23 4.40 18.95
N SER A 144 15.22 5.27 19.03
CA SER A 144 15.28 6.46 19.90
C SER A 144 15.27 6.06 21.37
N MET A 145 14.43 5.10 21.74
CA MET A 145 14.36 4.61 23.12
C MET A 145 15.65 3.91 23.55
N ALA A 146 16.28 3.11 22.68
CA ALA A 146 17.58 2.51 22.97
C ALA A 146 18.67 3.57 23.17
N LYS A 147 18.65 4.64 22.37
CA LYS A 147 19.60 5.76 22.47
C LYS A 147 19.44 6.52 23.78
N GLU A 148 18.22 6.77 24.22
CA GLU A 148 17.92 7.57 25.41
C GLU A 148 18.10 6.79 26.71
N THR A 149 17.68 5.52 26.72
CA THR A 149 17.76 4.67 27.91
C THR A 149 19.12 3.97 28.09
N GLY A 150 19.92 3.90 27.02
CA GLY A 150 21.15 3.08 26.98
C GLY A 150 20.89 1.57 26.92
N ILE A 151 19.64 1.15 26.86
CA ILE A 151 19.26 -0.27 26.81
C ILE A 151 19.37 -0.79 25.37
N SER A 152 19.81 -2.04 25.22
CA SER A 152 19.91 -2.64 23.90
C SER A 152 18.54 -2.67 23.21
N ARG A 153 18.52 -2.28 21.93
CA ARG A 153 17.32 -2.34 21.07
C ARG A 153 16.63 -3.69 21.11
N ASN A 154 17.41 -4.77 21.18
CA ASN A 154 16.89 -6.14 21.20
C ASN A 154 16.20 -6.46 22.54
N THR A 155 16.72 -5.95 23.65
CA THR A 155 16.09 -6.09 24.98
C THR A 155 14.74 -5.37 25.02
N LEU A 156 14.70 -4.12 24.56
CA LEU A 156 13.45 -3.34 24.48
C LEU A 156 12.42 -4.03 23.58
N TYR A 157 12.86 -4.52 22.42
CA TYR A 157 11.98 -5.27 21.50
C TYR A 157 11.37 -6.51 22.16
N ARG A 158 12.18 -7.29 22.90
CA ARG A 158 11.70 -8.49 23.61
C ARG A 158 10.67 -8.13 24.68
N ALA A 159 10.98 -7.16 25.54
CA ALA A 159 10.08 -6.67 26.58
C ALA A 159 8.71 -6.29 25.99
N ILE A 160 8.69 -5.44 24.95
CA ILE A 160 7.44 -4.98 24.32
C ILE A 160 6.68 -6.13 23.66
N ARG A 161 7.39 -7.04 22.99
CA ARG A 161 6.79 -8.20 22.32
C ARG A 161 6.14 -9.13 23.34
N ASP A 162 6.80 -9.38 24.46
CA ASP A 162 6.34 -10.34 25.45
C ASP A 162 5.07 -9.81 26.17
N VAL A 163 5.03 -8.51 26.50
CA VAL A 163 3.80 -7.84 26.98
C VAL A 163 2.68 -7.88 25.95
N ARG A 164 2.97 -7.59 24.68
CA ARG A 164 1.98 -7.68 23.60
C ARG A 164 1.38 -9.08 23.51
N ASN A 165 2.20 -10.12 23.56
CA ASN A 165 1.77 -11.51 23.48
C ASN A 165 0.90 -11.89 24.69
N TYR A 166 1.30 -11.44 25.89
CA TYR A 166 0.52 -11.63 27.11
C TYR A 166 -0.88 -11.00 26.99
N ILE A 167 -0.97 -9.72 26.64
CA ILE A 167 -2.25 -9.01 26.44
C ILE A 167 -3.12 -9.72 25.40
N GLN A 168 -2.55 -10.13 24.26
CA GLN A 168 -3.30 -10.85 23.23
C GLN A 168 -3.87 -12.19 23.70
N ASN A 169 -3.16 -12.89 24.58
CA ASN A 169 -3.66 -14.12 25.17
C ASN A 169 -4.78 -13.87 26.16
N GLU A 170 -4.68 -12.82 26.98
CA GLU A 170 -5.73 -12.43 27.94
C GLU A 170 -7.01 -11.98 27.22
N ILE A 171 -6.89 -11.21 26.12
CA ILE A 171 -8.02 -10.84 25.24
C ILE A 171 -8.74 -12.10 24.74
N LYS A 172 -7.98 -13.09 24.25
CA LYS A 172 -8.55 -14.37 23.76
C LYS A 172 -9.25 -15.14 24.86
N LYS A 173 -8.67 -15.21 26.07
CA LYS A 173 -9.28 -15.89 27.23
C LYS A 173 -10.60 -15.25 27.66
N GLN A 174 -10.66 -13.92 27.69
CA GLN A 174 -11.88 -13.19 28.04
C GLN A 174 -12.92 -13.16 26.91
N GLY A 175 -12.62 -13.70 25.73
CA GLY A 175 -13.54 -13.70 24.60
C GLY A 175 -13.80 -12.30 24.01
N LEU A 176 -12.95 -11.32 24.32
CA LEU A 176 -12.99 -9.98 23.74
C LEU A 176 -12.66 -10.07 22.23
N ARG A 177 -13.70 -10.11 21.39
CA ARG A 177 -13.57 -10.05 19.93
C ARG A 177 -13.59 -8.60 19.46
N ARG A 178 -12.94 -8.32 18.32
CA ARG A 178 -13.00 -7.01 17.67
C ARG A 178 -14.46 -6.57 17.54
N TYR A 179 -14.74 -5.31 17.85
CA TYR A 179 -16.01 -4.70 17.52
C TYR A 179 -16.22 -4.84 16.01
N ASN A 180 -17.17 -5.71 15.62
CA ASN A 180 -17.66 -5.74 14.25
C ASN A 180 -18.68 -4.62 14.17
N THR A 181 -18.31 -3.49 13.55
CA THR A 181 -19.30 -2.56 13.03
C THR A 181 -20.30 -3.39 12.23
N LYS A 182 -21.57 -3.40 12.63
CA LYS A 182 -22.63 -3.97 11.79
C LYS A 182 -22.58 -3.18 10.49
N ASN A 183 -22.13 -3.82 9.41
CA ASN A 183 -22.32 -3.29 8.07
C ASN A 183 -23.83 -3.09 7.89
N ASN A 184 -24.23 -1.84 7.70
CA ASN A 184 -25.51 -1.48 7.09
C ASN A 184 -25.32 -1.50 5.58
#